data_AF-A0A1V3L953-F1
#
_entry.id   AF-A0A1V3L953-F1
#
_cell.length_a   1.000
_cell.length_b   1.000
_cell.length_c   1.000
_cell.angle_alpha   90.00
_cell.angle_beta   90.00
_cell.angle_gamma   90.00
#
_symmetry.space_group_name_H-M   'P 1'
#
loop_
_entity.id
_entity.type
_entity.pdbx_description
1 polymer ?
#
loop_
_entity_poly.entity_id
_entity_poly.type
_entity_poly.pdbx_seq_one_letter_code
_entity_poly.pdbx_strand_id
1 'polypeptide(L)'
;KGNSTVEGDSLTKGNSTVEGDSLTKGNSTVEGDSLTKGNSTVEGDSLTKGNSTVEGDSLTKGNSTVEGDSLTKGNSTVKGDSLTKGNSTIEGDSTVKGNATFEKDTLTKGNATVNGDSLVKGNSTVEGDSTVKGNATFEKDTLTKGNATVNGDSLVKGNSTVEGDSTVKGNATFEKDTLTKGNATVNGDSLVKGNSTVEGDSTVKGNATFEKDTLTKGNATIEGTTTTQDLVVNGDSLTKGNSTVEGNLTVEKDLNVEGHTSLQDVTIHQSLTLADNAKIDLGNSDIEGNFNIYGDTDKKPLSQALDQLQMTGPLVYVDPKTNKDVQRQTEVVRVNSGSDKPVRVTNVADPKDASDAVNLGYFDKKLSLNMGDVHNRINRVDRRLRSGIASAVAMSLLPQSYRAGESIVSVGGGTYRGASAIAVGYSRVTDNGRVIIKIGGSANNSGDYAGGAAVGWKF
;
A
#
# COMPACT_ATOMS: atom_id res chain seq x y z
N LYS A 1 100.00 15.02 47.05
CA LYS A 1 99.74 14.79 45.61
C LYS A 1 100.24 13.38 45.30
N GLY A 2 99.32 12.43 45.20
CA GLY A 2 99.57 10.99 45.17
C GLY A 2 98.53 10.30 46.05
N ASN A 3 98.13 9.06 45.70
CA ASN A 3 97.21 8.26 46.52
C ASN A 3 97.70 8.23 47.98
N SER A 4 96.85 8.59 48.92
CA SER A 4 97.17 8.58 50.34
C SER A 4 96.07 7.91 51.14
N THR A 5 96.46 7.00 52.04
CA THR A 5 95.60 6.49 53.12
C THR A 5 95.85 7.35 54.36
N VAL A 6 94.79 7.87 54.98
CA VAL A 6 94.88 8.71 56.17
C VAL A 6 93.96 8.15 57.25
N GLU A 7 94.55 7.78 58.39
CA GLU A 7 93.81 7.45 59.60
C GLU A 7 93.30 8.75 60.26
N GLY A 8 92.00 8.83 60.56
CA GLY A 8 91.35 10.01 61.14
C GLY A 8 91.02 11.15 60.16
N ASP A 9 90.49 12.26 60.68
CA ASP A 9 89.96 13.37 59.88
C ASP A 9 91.02 14.08 59.05
N SER A 10 90.71 14.42 57.79
CA SER A 10 91.74 14.95 56.88
C SER A 10 91.28 15.90 55.77
N LEU A 11 92.22 16.73 55.33
CA LEU A 11 92.12 17.59 54.14
C LEU A 11 93.10 17.10 53.07
N THR A 12 92.59 16.46 52.01
CA THR A 12 93.44 15.86 50.98
C THR A 12 93.35 16.58 49.63
N LYS A 13 94.48 16.57 48.90
CA LYS A 13 94.58 17.03 47.50
C LYS A 13 95.13 15.91 46.64
N GLY A 14 94.24 15.25 45.90
CA GLY A 14 94.54 14.07 45.09
C GLY A 14 93.48 13.01 45.33
N ASN A 15 93.73 11.79 44.85
CA ASN A 15 92.90 10.65 45.20
C ASN A 15 93.30 10.13 46.60
N SER A 16 92.35 9.72 47.43
CA SER A 16 92.65 9.31 48.81
C SER A 16 91.64 8.33 49.41
N THR A 17 92.10 7.55 50.38
CA THR A 17 91.26 6.76 51.29
C THR A 17 91.39 7.36 52.70
N VAL A 18 90.27 7.65 53.36
CA VAL A 18 90.24 8.33 54.66
C VAL A 18 89.29 7.58 55.59
N GLU A 19 89.77 7.17 56.77
CA GLU A 19 88.94 6.47 57.76
C GLU A 19 88.09 7.45 58.60
N GLY A 20 88.52 8.71 58.76
CA GLY A 20 87.71 9.76 59.41
C GLY A 20 86.97 10.66 58.41
N ASP A 21 86.53 11.83 58.88
CA ASP A 21 85.85 12.82 58.04
C ASP A 21 86.81 13.45 57.03
N SER A 22 86.31 13.82 55.83
CA SER A 22 87.19 14.30 54.77
C SER A 22 86.68 15.46 53.92
N LEU A 23 87.57 16.45 53.70
CA LEU A 23 87.45 17.42 52.62
C LEU A 23 88.41 17.07 51.49
N THR A 24 87.90 16.52 50.39
CA THR A 24 88.72 16.01 49.28
C THR A 24 88.52 16.79 47.97
N LYS A 25 89.62 17.25 47.37
CA LYS A 25 89.63 17.93 46.04
C LYS A 25 89.90 16.99 44.85
N GLY A 26 89.97 15.68 45.05
CA GLY A 26 90.07 14.62 44.03
C GLY A 26 88.98 13.54 44.21
N ASN A 27 89.26 12.29 43.81
CA ASN A 27 88.36 11.16 44.10
C ASN A 27 88.66 10.56 45.48
N SER A 28 87.67 10.02 46.16
CA SER A 28 87.90 9.47 47.51
C SER A 28 87.04 8.27 47.88
N THR A 29 87.58 7.48 48.81
CA THR A 29 86.81 6.56 49.65
C THR A 29 86.91 7.08 51.08
N VAL A 30 85.78 7.32 51.74
CA VAL A 30 85.72 7.94 53.07
C VAL A 30 84.78 7.12 53.96
N GLU A 31 85.22 6.67 55.12
CA GLU A 31 84.33 6.00 56.09
C GLU A 31 83.49 7.04 56.85
N GLY A 32 84.07 8.17 57.25
CA GLY A 32 83.31 9.31 57.83
C GLY A 32 82.56 10.17 56.80
N ASP A 33 82.15 11.37 57.22
CA ASP A 33 81.44 12.33 56.37
C ASP A 33 82.37 12.97 55.33
N SER A 34 81.83 13.33 54.16
CA SER A 34 82.66 13.81 53.05
C SER A 34 82.12 14.98 52.24
N LEU A 35 83.01 15.96 52.01
CA LEU A 35 82.86 16.99 50.96
C LEU A 35 83.85 16.72 49.82
N THR A 36 83.35 16.18 48.70
CA THR A 36 84.19 15.72 47.59
C THR A 36 83.90 16.42 46.27
N LYS A 37 84.96 16.92 45.61
CA LYS A 37 84.85 17.51 44.26
C LYS A 37 84.88 16.48 43.13
N GLY A 38 85.57 15.35 43.30
CA GLY A 38 85.63 14.25 42.35
C GLY A 38 84.49 13.25 42.55
N ASN A 39 84.73 11.99 42.16
CA ASN A 39 83.85 10.87 42.48
C ASN A 39 84.16 10.32 43.86
N SER A 40 83.15 9.80 44.57
CA SER A 40 83.33 9.30 45.93
C SER A 40 82.55 8.02 46.25
N THR A 41 83.09 7.27 47.20
CA THR A 41 82.36 6.27 47.99
C THR A 41 82.45 6.73 49.45
N VAL A 42 81.31 6.88 50.11
CA VAL A 42 81.22 7.47 51.46
C VAL A 42 80.28 6.62 52.31
N GLU A 43 80.70 6.18 53.50
CA GLU A 43 79.76 5.50 54.43
C GLU A 43 78.92 6.55 55.18
N GLY A 44 79.52 7.65 55.66
CA GLY A 44 78.79 8.81 56.21
C GLY A 44 78.04 9.66 55.17
N ASP A 45 77.68 10.88 55.56
CA ASP A 45 76.96 11.84 54.73
C ASP A 45 77.88 12.49 53.66
N SER A 46 77.31 12.84 52.51
CA SER A 46 78.11 13.34 51.37
C SER A 46 77.57 14.57 50.64
N LEU A 47 78.48 15.51 50.35
CA LEU A 47 78.30 16.53 49.33
C LEU A 47 79.29 16.30 48.18
N THR A 48 78.78 15.78 47.06
CA THR A 48 79.62 15.33 45.94
C THR A 48 79.28 16.03 44.61
N LYS A 49 80.31 16.55 43.93
CA LYS A 49 80.13 17.11 42.57
C LYS A 49 80.20 16.07 41.46
N GLY A 50 80.98 15.01 41.63
CA GLY A 50 81.05 13.87 40.70
C GLY A 50 79.91 12.88 40.90
N ASN A 51 80.16 11.63 40.52
CA ASN A 51 79.28 10.49 40.84
C ASN A 51 79.60 9.97 42.24
N SER A 52 78.59 9.46 42.95
CA SER A 52 78.78 8.99 44.33
C SER A 52 78.02 7.69 44.65
N THR A 53 78.59 6.91 45.56
CA THR A 53 77.89 5.87 46.32
C THR A 53 77.97 6.27 47.79
N VAL A 54 76.82 6.41 48.45
CA VAL A 54 76.73 6.99 49.80
C VAL A 54 75.79 6.14 50.64
N GLU A 55 76.20 5.69 51.83
CA GLU A 55 75.29 5.01 52.75
C GLU A 55 74.44 6.02 53.56
N GLY A 56 75.02 7.14 53.98
CA GLY A 56 74.28 8.28 54.56
C GLY A 56 73.50 9.11 53.54
N ASP A 57 73.16 10.34 53.93
CA ASP A 57 72.44 11.30 53.10
C ASP A 57 73.36 11.96 52.06
N SER A 58 72.82 12.29 50.88
CA SER A 58 73.65 12.80 49.77
C SER A 58 73.07 13.93 48.94
N LEU A 59 73.89 14.95 48.71
CA LEU A 59 73.70 15.96 47.66
C LEU A 59 74.69 15.75 46.51
N THR A 60 74.20 15.19 45.40
CA THR A 60 75.04 14.77 44.27
C THR A 60 74.68 15.52 42.98
N LYS A 61 75.69 16.07 42.29
CA LYS A 61 75.49 16.64 40.94
C LYS A 61 75.56 15.61 39.82
N GLY A 62 76.38 14.57 39.96
CA GLY A 62 76.45 13.43 39.04
C GLY A 62 75.34 12.41 39.27
N ASN A 63 75.59 11.17 38.86
CA ASN A 63 74.73 10.02 39.18
C ASN A 63 75.05 9.49 40.57
N SER A 64 74.06 8.91 41.26
CA SER A 64 74.23 8.43 42.62
C SER A 64 73.52 7.12 42.94
N THR A 65 74.08 6.39 43.89
CA THR A 65 73.39 5.34 44.65
C THR A 65 73.46 5.76 46.11
N VAL A 66 72.31 5.91 46.76
CA VAL A 66 72.20 6.47 48.11
C VAL A 66 71.26 5.62 48.93
N GLU A 67 71.69 5.17 50.11
CA GLU A 67 70.82 4.44 51.04
C GLU A 67 69.94 5.42 51.85
N GLY A 68 70.51 6.54 52.32
CA GLY A 68 69.77 7.66 52.92
C GLY A 68 68.99 8.54 51.92
N ASP A 69 68.68 9.76 52.34
CA ASP A 69 67.94 10.74 51.54
C ASP A 69 68.83 11.38 50.47
N SER A 70 68.24 11.74 49.32
CA SER A 70 69.04 12.27 48.21
C SER A 70 68.43 13.41 47.40
N LEU A 71 69.25 14.45 47.18
CA LEU A 71 69.06 15.45 46.13
C LEU A 71 70.06 15.22 44.99
N THR A 72 69.58 14.65 43.89
CA THR A 72 70.43 14.25 42.76
C THR A 72 70.04 14.94 41.45
N LYS A 73 71.03 15.49 40.73
CA LYS A 73 70.80 16.05 39.38
C LYS A 73 70.91 15.02 38.26
N GLY A 74 71.74 13.98 38.42
CA GLY A 74 71.84 12.86 37.49
C GLY A 74 70.74 11.82 37.67
N ASN A 75 70.99 10.59 37.23
CA ASN A 75 70.16 9.42 37.52
C ASN A 75 70.50 8.89 38.91
N SER A 76 69.52 8.31 39.61
CA SER A 76 69.72 7.83 40.97
C SER A 76 69.00 6.51 41.29
N THR A 77 69.56 5.78 42.24
CA THR A 77 68.87 4.75 43.00
C THR A 77 68.93 5.18 44.46
N VAL A 78 67.78 5.39 45.09
CA VAL A 78 67.68 5.96 46.44
C VAL A 78 66.72 5.14 47.27
N LYS A 79 67.12 4.67 48.46
CA LYS A 79 66.17 4.00 49.36
C LYS A 79 65.38 5.00 50.21
N GLY A 80 66.02 6.06 50.69
CA GLY A 80 65.37 7.19 51.34
C GLY A 80 64.54 8.07 50.38
N ASP A 81 64.17 9.25 50.87
CA ASP A 81 63.38 10.23 50.11
C ASP A 81 64.25 10.91 49.05
N SER A 82 63.64 11.28 47.91
CA SER A 82 64.44 11.85 46.82
C SER A 82 63.80 12.95 45.99
N LEU A 83 64.62 13.96 45.67
CA LEU A 83 64.37 14.91 44.59
C LEU A 83 65.39 14.68 43.47
N THR A 84 64.94 14.01 42.41
CA THR A 84 65.81 13.65 41.28
C THR A 84 65.37 14.26 39.95
N LYS A 85 66.33 14.79 39.19
CA LYS A 85 66.07 15.33 37.84
C LYS A 85 66.17 14.28 36.73
N GLY A 86 67.04 13.28 36.87
CA GLY A 86 67.19 12.17 35.93
C GLY A 86 66.16 11.06 36.13
N ASN A 87 66.42 9.89 35.54
CA ASN A 87 65.63 8.68 35.76
C ASN A 87 66.00 8.05 37.11
N SER A 88 65.02 7.50 37.81
CA SER A 88 65.22 7.05 39.19
C SER A 88 64.46 5.78 39.56
N THR A 89 65.01 5.01 40.49
CA THR A 89 64.31 3.99 41.28
C THR A 89 64.38 4.43 42.72
N ILE A 90 63.22 4.71 43.33
CA ILE A 90 63.16 5.31 44.67
C ILE A 90 62.16 4.52 45.52
N GLU A 91 62.60 4.05 46.69
CA GLU A 91 61.73 3.34 47.65
C GLU A 91 60.97 4.32 48.57
N GLY A 92 61.56 5.47 48.90
CA GLY A 92 60.95 6.56 49.67
C GLY A 92 60.07 7.53 48.87
N ASP A 93 59.62 8.58 49.55
CA ASP A 93 58.77 9.62 48.96
C ASP A 93 59.59 10.50 48.01
N SER A 94 59.02 10.86 46.86
CA SER A 94 59.84 11.53 45.87
C SER A 94 59.15 12.40 44.81
N THR A 95 59.96 13.30 44.27
CA THR A 95 59.62 14.14 43.11
C THR A 95 60.63 13.88 42.00
N VAL A 96 60.18 13.26 40.90
CA VAL A 96 61.03 12.95 39.76
C VAL A 96 60.55 13.67 38.50
N LYS A 97 61.50 14.27 37.77
CA LYS A 97 61.23 14.88 36.45
C LYS A 97 61.36 13.91 35.28
N GLY A 98 62.20 12.87 35.40
CA GLY A 98 62.36 11.79 34.42
C GLY A 98 61.34 10.66 34.57
N ASN A 99 61.65 9.50 33.98
CA ASN A 99 60.89 8.26 34.20
C ASN A 99 61.32 7.60 35.51
N ALA A 100 60.38 7.03 36.24
CA ALA A 100 60.69 6.38 37.51
C ALA A 100 59.70 5.28 37.91
N THR A 101 60.20 4.39 38.75
CA THR A 101 59.45 3.35 39.44
C THR A 101 59.45 3.68 40.93
N PHE A 102 58.27 3.67 41.55
CA PHE A 102 58.09 4.01 42.97
C PHE A 102 57.29 2.95 43.69
N GLU A 103 57.70 2.64 44.91
CA GLU A 103 56.95 1.74 45.78
C GLU A 103 55.92 2.49 46.66
N LYS A 104 56.07 3.81 46.83
CA LYS A 104 55.21 4.69 47.65
C LYS A 104 54.70 5.91 46.88
N ASP A 105 54.04 6.83 47.60
CA ASP A 105 53.36 8.01 47.07
C ASP A 105 54.32 8.95 46.32
N THR A 106 53.85 9.50 45.20
CA THR A 106 54.76 10.21 44.28
C THR A 106 54.11 11.27 43.40
N LEU A 107 54.91 12.30 43.10
CA LEU A 107 54.62 13.33 42.10
C LEU A 107 55.58 13.21 40.91
N THR A 108 55.07 12.70 39.78
CA THR A 108 55.86 12.54 38.55
C THR A 108 55.38 13.40 37.40
N LYS A 109 56.36 13.94 36.65
CA LYS A 109 56.09 14.66 35.39
C LYS A 109 56.31 13.78 34.14
N GLY A 110 56.96 12.62 34.28
CA GLY A 110 57.20 11.64 33.21
C GLY A 110 56.22 10.46 33.22
N ASN A 111 56.60 9.34 32.57
CA ASN A 111 55.89 8.06 32.68
C ASN A 111 56.30 7.36 33.97
N ALA A 112 55.36 6.72 34.66
CA ALA A 112 55.60 6.09 35.95
C ALA A 112 54.81 4.77 36.11
N THR A 113 55.41 3.85 36.85
CA THR A 113 54.71 2.72 37.48
C THR A 113 54.70 3.00 38.98
N VAL A 114 53.51 3.07 39.57
CA VAL A 114 53.33 3.47 40.98
C VAL A 114 52.39 2.48 41.66
N ASN A 115 52.84 1.90 42.77
CA ASN A 115 52.02 1.00 43.58
C ASN A 115 51.16 1.75 44.62
N GLY A 116 51.57 2.96 45.03
CA GLY A 116 50.82 3.85 45.94
C GLY A 116 49.96 4.92 45.24
N ASP A 117 49.56 5.95 45.98
CA ASP A 117 48.73 7.04 45.46
C ASP A 117 49.58 8.02 44.63
N SER A 118 49.04 8.52 43.51
CA SER A 118 49.86 9.32 42.59
C SER A 118 49.15 10.42 41.81
N LEU A 119 49.94 11.46 41.53
CA LEU A 119 49.66 12.47 40.51
C LEU A 119 50.65 12.31 39.35
N VAL A 120 50.27 11.51 38.34
CA VAL A 120 51.09 11.27 37.13
C VAL A 120 50.59 12.14 35.97
N LYS A 121 51.52 12.88 35.34
CA LYS A 121 51.19 13.67 34.12
C LYS A 121 51.37 12.89 32.81
N GLY A 122 52.16 11.82 32.80
CA GLY A 122 52.38 10.93 31.65
C GLY A 122 51.43 9.73 31.58
N ASN A 123 51.83 8.68 30.86
CA ASN A 123 51.13 7.38 30.87
C ASN A 123 51.56 6.59 32.11
N SER A 124 50.61 5.90 32.76
CA SER A 124 50.89 5.17 33.99
C SER A 124 50.03 3.93 34.19
N THR A 125 50.58 2.98 34.94
CA THR A 125 49.83 1.95 35.66
C THR A 125 49.87 2.34 37.12
N VAL A 126 48.69 2.53 37.73
CA VAL A 126 48.59 2.91 39.15
C VAL A 126 47.61 1.97 39.86
N GLU A 127 48.07 1.36 40.94
CA GLU A 127 47.28 0.44 41.77
C GLU A 127 46.49 1.17 42.88
N GLY A 128 46.90 2.39 43.25
CA GLY A 128 46.23 3.26 44.23
C GLY A 128 45.26 4.30 43.64
N ASP A 129 44.74 5.19 44.50
CA ASP A 129 43.85 6.27 44.10
C ASP A 129 44.65 7.35 43.38
N SER A 130 44.18 7.81 42.21
CA SER A 130 45.04 8.63 41.35
C SER A 130 44.33 9.61 40.42
N THR A 131 45.07 10.67 40.11
CA THR A 131 44.71 11.64 39.06
C THR A 131 45.72 11.55 37.92
N VAL A 132 45.32 10.97 36.79
CA VAL A 132 46.20 10.86 35.61
C VAL A 132 45.68 11.70 34.45
N LYS A 133 46.59 12.42 33.81
CA LYS A 133 46.27 13.23 32.63
C LYS A 133 46.46 12.50 31.29
N GLY A 134 47.23 11.40 31.26
CA GLY A 134 47.43 10.52 30.10
C GLY A 134 46.50 9.30 30.06
N ASN A 135 46.88 8.27 29.30
CA ASN A 135 46.19 6.98 29.28
C ASN A 135 46.64 6.16 30.49
N ALA A 136 45.69 5.52 31.19
CA ALA A 136 46.00 4.73 32.37
C ALA A 136 44.98 3.61 32.61
N THR A 137 45.45 2.58 33.31
CA THR A 137 44.64 1.47 33.84
C THR A 137 44.59 1.64 35.35
N PHE A 138 43.40 1.53 35.93
CA PHE A 138 43.18 1.72 37.37
C PHE A 138 42.31 0.61 37.95
N GLU A 139 42.66 0.18 39.15
CA GLU A 139 41.88 -0.83 39.88
C GLU A 139 40.83 -0.22 40.84
N LYS A 140 40.91 1.09 41.13
CA LYS A 140 40.03 1.82 42.06
C LYS A 140 39.47 3.12 41.46
N ASP A 141 38.84 3.96 42.28
CA ASP A 141 38.15 5.20 41.89
C ASP A 141 39.12 6.24 41.29
N THR A 142 38.69 6.93 40.24
CA THR A 142 39.61 7.81 39.48
C THR A 142 38.96 9.01 38.83
N LEU A 143 39.79 10.05 38.64
CA LEU A 143 39.53 11.16 37.73
C LEU A 143 40.51 11.14 36.56
N THR A 144 40.04 10.75 35.37
CA THR A 144 40.86 10.69 34.15
C THR A 144 40.41 11.68 33.08
N LYS A 145 41.40 12.25 32.38
CA LYS A 145 41.15 13.11 31.21
C LYS A 145 41.41 12.40 29.87
N GLY A 146 42.01 11.21 29.87
CA GLY A 146 42.30 10.37 28.70
C GLY A 146 41.33 9.19 28.54
N ASN A 147 41.74 8.19 27.73
CA ASN A 147 41.05 6.90 27.65
C ASN A 147 41.44 6.04 28.87
N ALA A 148 40.47 5.37 29.48
CA ALA A 148 40.68 4.61 30.71
C ALA A 148 39.82 3.34 30.75
N THR A 149 40.37 2.32 31.40
CA THR A 149 39.62 1.17 31.94
C THR A 149 39.57 1.36 33.45
N VAL A 150 38.36 1.43 34.01
CA VAL A 150 38.15 1.70 35.44
C VAL A 150 37.16 0.70 36.01
N ASN A 151 37.58 -0.04 37.03
CA ASN A 151 36.72 -1.01 37.73
C ASN A 151 35.84 -0.35 38.82
N GLY A 152 36.24 0.83 39.33
CA GLY A 152 35.48 1.62 40.32
C GLY A 152 34.61 2.74 39.71
N ASP A 153 34.16 3.67 40.56
CA ASP A 153 33.38 4.84 40.14
C ASP A 153 34.31 5.87 39.45
N SER A 154 33.83 6.49 38.36
CA SER A 154 34.71 7.37 37.58
C SER A 154 34.03 8.54 36.87
N LEU A 155 34.85 9.57 36.64
CA LEU A 155 34.57 10.66 35.72
C LEU A 155 35.58 10.59 34.56
N VAL A 156 35.20 9.90 33.47
CA VAL A 156 36.05 9.74 32.28
C VAL A 156 35.62 10.70 31.17
N LYS A 157 36.59 11.43 30.61
CA LYS A 157 36.34 12.34 29.46
C LYS A 157 36.61 11.70 28.09
N GLY A 158 37.30 10.57 28.04
CA GLY A 158 37.58 9.79 26.82
C GLY A 158 36.61 8.61 26.60
N ASN A 159 37.04 7.62 25.81
CA ASN A 159 36.34 6.34 25.69
C ASN A 159 36.67 5.46 26.90
N SER A 160 35.67 4.77 27.44
CA SER A 160 35.84 3.96 28.65
C SER A 160 34.91 2.76 28.72
N THR A 161 35.39 1.73 29.41
CA THR A 161 34.57 0.68 30.02
C THR A 161 34.57 0.97 31.51
N VAL A 162 33.38 1.16 32.09
CA VAL A 162 33.23 1.45 33.53
C VAL A 162 32.19 0.52 34.13
N GLU A 163 32.58 -0.19 35.19
CA GLU A 163 31.71 -1.13 35.91
C GLU A 163 30.88 -0.44 37.01
N GLY A 164 31.32 0.73 37.49
CA GLY A 164 30.64 1.55 38.52
C GLY A 164 29.70 2.64 37.97
N ASP A 165 29.18 3.47 38.88
CA ASP A 165 28.32 4.62 38.53
C ASP A 165 29.19 5.72 37.89
N SER A 166 28.77 6.25 36.74
CA SER A 166 29.68 7.12 35.97
C SER A 166 29.02 8.15 35.06
N THR A 167 29.75 9.25 34.88
CA THR A 167 29.46 10.28 33.87
C THR A 167 30.53 10.23 32.78
N VAL A 168 30.16 9.83 31.56
CA VAL A 168 31.10 9.76 30.43
C VAL A 168 30.66 10.68 29.31
N LYS A 169 31.64 11.38 28.72
CA LYS A 169 31.41 12.28 27.57
C LYS A 169 31.64 11.61 26.21
N GLY A 170 32.32 10.46 26.15
CA GLY A 170 32.59 9.66 24.94
C GLY A 170 31.64 8.45 24.77
N ASN A 171 32.06 7.49 23.94
CA ASN A 171 31.36 6.21 23.78
C ASN A 171 31.68 5.30 24.98
N ALA A 172 30.66 4.70 25.59
CA ALA A 172 30.82 3.85 26.75
C ALA A 172 29.72 2.80 26.86
N THR A 173 30.07 1.70 27.52
CA THR A 173 29.17 0.61 27.94
C THR A 173 29.02 0.72 29.45
N PHE A 174 27.78 0.70 29.94
CA PHE A 174 27.47 0.83 31.36
C PHE A 174 26.56 -0.30 31.83
N GLU A 175 26.86 -0.82 33.02
CA GLU A 175 26.00 -1.82 33.67
C GLU A 175 24.95 -1.20 34.61
N LYS A 176 25.07 0.11 34.95
CA LYS A 176 24.19 0.85 35.87
C LYS A 176 23.79 2.25 35.35
N ASP A 177 23.09 3.02 36.19
CA ASP A 177 22.56 4.37 35.90
C ASP A 177 23.63 5.32 35.36
N THR A 178 23.29 6.07 34.30
CA THR A 178 24.28 6.94 33.65
C THR A 178 23.70 8.15 32.93
N LEU A 179 24.54 9.19 32.82
CA LEU A 179 24.34 10.36 31.97
C LEU A 179 25.40 10.39 30.87
N THR A 180 24.98 10.14 29.62
CA THR A 180 25.88 10.06 28.46
C THR A 180 25.58 11.13 27.41
N LYS A 181 26.60 11.52 26.65
CA LYS A 181 26.48 12.46 25.51
C LYS A 181 26.85 11.84 24.16
N GLY A 182 27.06 10.52 24.11
CA GLY A 182 27.44 9.74 22.92
C GLY A 182 26.55 8.52 22.67
N ASN A 183 26.99 7.59 21.83
CA ASN A 183 26.29 6.31 21.64
C ASN A 183 26.50 5.44 22.88
N ALA A 184 25.42 4.90 23.43
CA ALA A 184 25.44 4.13 24.67
C ALA A 184 24.47 2.96 24.62
N THR A 185 24.88 1.86 25.24
CA THR A 185 24.00 0.77 25.68
C THR A 185 23.85 0.91 27.19
N VAL A 186 22.62 1.09 27.67
CA VAL A 186 22.34 1.33 29.10
C VAL A 186 21.22 0.40 29.55
N ASN A 187 21.49 -0.39 30.59
CA ASN A 187 20.52 -1.32 31.17
C ASN A 187 19.63 -0.68 32.26
N GLY A 188 19.98 0.52 32.76
CA GLY A 188 19.22 1.29 33.75
C GLY A 188 18.53 2.55 33.19
N ASP A 189 18.11 3.46 34.07
CA ASP A 189 17.47 4.72 33.69
C ASP A 189 18.47 5.65 32.99
N SER A 190 18.08 6.29 31.87
CA SER A 190 19.04 7.09 31.10
C SER A 190 18.47 8.27 30.32
N LEU A 191 19.30 9.32 30.23
CA LEU A 191 19.15 10.43 29.30
C LEU A 191 20.26 10.37 28.24
N VAL A 192 19.93 9.86 27.05
CA VAL A 192 20.88 9.71 25.92
C VAL A 192 20.58 10.71 24.81
N LYS A 193 21.62 11.38 24.29
CA LYS A 193 21.51 12.37 23.20
C LYS A 193 21.91 11.83 21.81
N GLY A 194 22.10 10.51 21.68
CA GLY A 194 22.47 9.81 20.44
C GLY A 194 21.62 8.55 20.21
N ASN A 195 22.07 7.64 19.33
CA ASN A 195 21.37 6.37 19.10
C ASN A 195 21.50 5.46 20.34
N SER A 196 20.39 4.94 20.84
CA SER A 196 20.34 4.14 22.06
C SER A 196 19.28 3.04 22.00
N THR A 197 19.57 1.93 22.70
CA THR A 197 18.57 0.95 23.15
C THR A 197 18.39 1.21 24.64
N VAL A 198 17.16 1.51 25.08
CA VAL A 198 16.86 1.84 26.48
C VAL A 198 15.70 0.96 26.94
N GLU A 199 15.91 0.23 28.04
CA GLU A 199 14.89 -0.65 28.62
C GLU A 199 13.97 0.05 29.65
N GLY A 200 14.35 1.25 30.13
CA GLY A 200 13.60 2.07 31.12
C GLY A 200 12.99 3.37 30.58
N ASP A 201 12.58 4.28 31.49
CA ASP A 201 11.98 5.58 31.13
C ASP A 201 12.99 6.47 30.38
N SER A 202 12.64 6.98 29.19
CA SER A 202 13.60 7.68 28.32
C SER A 202 13.08 8.93 27.62
N THR A 203 14.00 9.87 27.37
CA THR A 203 13.84 10.98 26.43
C THR A 203 14.92 10.87 25.36
N VAL A 204 14.59 10.29 24.20
CA VAL A 204 15.54 10.08 23.10
C VAL A 204 15.44 11.22 22.08
N LYS A 205 16.58 11.72 21.61
CA LYS A 205 16.68 12.59 20.42
C LYS A 205 17.36 11.82 19.28
N GLY A 206 16.58 11.13 18.44
CA GLY A 206 17.08 10.30 17.34
C GLY A 206 16.19 9.09 17.04
N ASN A 207 16.71 8.13 16.27
CA ASN A 207 16.05 6.85 16.04
C ASN A 207 16.08 6.02 17.33
N ALA A 208 14.90 5.62 17.82
CA ALA A 208 14.74 4.82 19.01
C ALA A 208 14.08 3.47 18.66
N THR A 209 14.63 2.38 19.19
CA THR A 209 14.00 1.06 19.14
C THR A 209 13.55 0.73 20.55
N PHE A 210 12.24 0.54 20.76
CA PHE A 210 11.66 0.17 22.04
C PHE A 210 11.18 -1.28 21.96
N GLU A 211 11.62 -2.13 22.88
CA GLU A 211 11.25 -3.55 22.87
C GLU A 211 9.92 -3.84 23.61
N LYS A 212 9.30 -2.84 24.27
CA LYS A 212 8.05 -2.95 25.05
C LYS A 212 7.12 -1.73 24.93
N ASP A 213 5.92 -1.81 25.52
CA ASP A 213 4.91 -0.74 25.58
C ASP A 213 5.51 0.60 26.03
N THR A 214 5.32 1.64 25.22
CA THR A 214 5.88 2.97 25.46
C THR A 214 4.77 3.94 25.90
N LEU A 215 4.85 4.48 27.11
CA LEU A 215 3.93 5.53 27.60
C LEU A 215 4.61 6.90 27.56
N THR A 216 4.44 7.64 26.47
CA THR A 216 4.89 9.05 26.40
C THR A 216 3.84 9.99 27.01
N LYS A 217 4.16 10.60 28.15
CA LYS A 217 3.38 11.72 28.72
C LYS A 217 3.90 13.06 28.18
N GLY A 218 3.51 13.44 26.97
CA GLY A 218 3.88 14.72 26.34
C GLY A 218 3.93 14.69 24.80
N ASN A 219 4.50 15.73 24.19
CA ASN A 219 4.76 15.76 22.74
C ASN A 219 6.02 14.97 22.43
N ALA A 220 5.89 13.88 21.67
CA ALA A 220 7.02 13.16 21.10
C ALA A 220 7.22 13.61 19.64
N THR A 221 8.46 13.92 19.25
CA THR A 221 8.83 14.14 17.85
C THR A 221 9.77 13.02 17.45
N ILE A 222 9.29 12.12 16.58
CA ILE A 222 10.05 10.97 16.10
C ILE A 222 10.42 11.25 14.65
N GLU A 223 11.70 11.47 14.38
CA GLU A 223 12.24 11.73 13.03
C GLU A 223 12.63 10.42 12.30
N GLY A 224 12.18 9.27 12.81
CA GLY A 224 12.48 7.92 12.32
C GLY A 224 11.30 6.95 12.42
N THR A 225 11.60 5.65 12.40
CA THR A 225 10.58 4.59 12.45
C THR A 225 10.20 4.26 13.90
N THR A 226 8.90 4.16 14.18
CA THR A 226 8.37 3.66 15.46
C THR A 226 7.74 2.29 15.24
N THR A 227 8.12 1.31 16.05
CA THR A 227 7.46 -0.01 16.10
C THR A 227 6.89 -0.18 17.50
N THR A 228 5.57 -0.23 17.65
CA THR A 228 4.89 -0.50 18.93
C THR A 228 3.86 -1.60 18.75
N GLN A 229 3.56 -2.34 19.82
CA GLN A 229 2.47 -3.32 19.83
C GLN A 229 1.12 -2.63 19.72
N ASP A 230 0.87 -1.64 20.58
CA ASP A 230 -0.31 -0.78 20.56
C ASP A 230 0.11 0.69 20.34
N LEU A 231 -0.69 1.46 19.59
CA LEU A 231 -0.52 2.91 19.43
C LEU A 231 -1.85 3.62 19.74
N VAL A 232 -1.88 4.38 20.85
CA VAL A 232 -3.04 5.21 21.22
C VAL A 232 -2.68 6.68 21.02
N VAL A 233 -3.35 7.33 20.07
CA VAL A 233 -3.18 8.78 19.80
C VAL A 233 -4.38 9.53 20.37
N ASN A 234 -4.21 10.19 21.51
CA ASN A 234 -5.23 11.04 22.12
C ASN A 234 -5.19 12.45 21.49
N GLY A 235 -5.70 12.59 20.26
CA GLY A 235 -5.74 13.85 19.51
C GLY A 235 -5.72 13.64 17.99
N ASP A 236 -5.36 14.69 17.25
CA ASP A 236 -5.25 14.63 15.79
C ASP A 236 -3.98 13.87 15.36
N SER A 237 -4.14 12.94 14.40
CA SER A 237 -3.03 12.25 13.74
C SER A 237 -2.97 12.68 12.27
N LEU A 238 -1.81 13.15 11.81
CA LEU A 238 -1.58 13.51 10.41
C LEU A 238 -0.50 12.60 9.80
N THR A 239 -0.91 11.75 8.86
CA THR A 239 0.01 10.92 8.08
C THR A 239 0.17 11.52 6.67
N LYS A 240 1.39 11.93 6.31
CA LYS A 240 1.69 12.53 4.98
C LYS A 240 2.16 11.52 3.92
N GLY A 241 2.01 10.23 4.18
CA GLY A 241 2.45 9.13 3.32
C GLY A 241 1.48 7.95 3.36
N ASN A 242 1.96 6.76 3.01
CA ASN A 242 1.15 5.55 3.02
C ASN A 242 0.82 5.12 4.45
N SER A 243 -0.44 4.80 4.71
CA SER A 243 -0.90 4.15 5.94
C SER A 243 -1.52 2.79 5.57
N THR A 244 -1.21 1.76 6.34
CA THR A 244 -1.77 0.41 6.16
C THR A 244 -2.29 -0.05 7.51
N VAL A 245 -3.59 -0.39 7.56
CA VAL A 245 -4.25 -0.97 8.73
C VAL A 245 -4.61 -2.41 8.36
N GLU A 246 -3.87 -3.38 8.90
CA GLU A 246 -4.11 -4.81 8.61
C GLU A 246 -5.30 -5.39 9.40
N GLY A 247 -5.79 -4.66 10.40
CA GLY A 247 -6.95 -5.02 11.22
C GLY A 247 -8.20 -4.18 10.94
N ASN A 248 -9.06 -4.04 11.95
CA ASN A 248 -10.30 -3.26 11.84
C ASN A 248 -10.02 -1.76 11.91
N LEU A 249 -10.59 -0.98 10.98
CA LEU A 249 -10.67 0.48 11.06
C LEU A 249 -12.10 0.88 11.41
N THR A 250 -12.30 1.49 12.59
CA THR A 250 -13.57 2.10 12.99
C THR A 250 -13.46 3.61 12.84
N VAL A 251 -14.36 4.24 12.07
CA VAL A 251 -14.48 5.70 11.95
C VAL A 251 -15.82 6.12 12.54
N GLU A 252 -15.81 6.88 13.65
CA GLU A 252 -17.03 7.24 14.38
C GLU A 252 -17.82 8.40 13.74
N LYS A 253 -17.19 9.16 12.85
CA LYS A 253 -17.78 10.32 12.15
C LYS A 253 -17.65 10.13 10.63
N ASP A 254 -17.00 11.07 9.95
CA ASP A 254 -16.89 11.10 8.51
C ASP A 254 -15.57 10.49 8.04
N LEU A 255 -15.64 9.64 7.00
CA LEU A 255 -14.49 9.19 6.22
C LEU A 255 -14.57 9.82 4.83
N ASN A 256 -13.73 10.83 4.55
CA ASN A 256 -13.60 11.40 3.22
C ASN A 256 -12.41 10.75 2.49
N VAL A 257 -12.65 10.12 1.34
CA VAL A 257 -11.60 9.52 0.51
C VAL A 257 -11.58 10.22 -0.84
N GLU A 258 -10.48 10.90 -1.14
CA GLU A 258 -10.24 11.50 -2.45
C GLU A 258 -9.46 10.51 -3.34
N GLY A 259 -10.01 10.17 -4.51
CA GLY A 259 -9.37 9.27 -5.48
C GLY A 259 -10.06 7.91 -5.65
N HIS A 260 -9.29 6.87 -5.95
CA HIS A 260 -9.79 5.51 -6.19
C HIS A 260 -9.83 4.67 -4.91
N THR A 261 -10.99 4.08 -4.61
CA THR A 261 -11.20 3.17 -3.46
C THR A 261 -11.75 1.83 -3.95
N SER A 262 -11.21 0.72 -3.46
CA SER A 262 -11.70 -0.65 -3.73
C SER A 262 -12.19 -1.28 -2.43
N LEU A 263 -13.45 -1.72 -2.39
CA LEU A 263 -14.09 -2.37 -1.24
C LEU A 263 -14.67 -3.72 -1.69
N GLN A 264 -14.54 -4.78 -0.88
CA GLN A 264 -15.02 -6.13 -1.22
C GLN A 264 -16.42 -6.39 -0.65
N ASP A 265 -16.62 -6.16 0.65
CA ASP A 265 -17.90 -6.32 1.34
C ASP A 265 -18.39 -4.97 1.88
N VAL A 266 -19.52 -4.47 1.36
CA VAL A 266 -20.08 -3.17 1.74
C VAL A 266 -21.54 -3.33 2.16
N THR A 267 -21.84 -3.06 3.43
CA THR A 267 -23.22 -3.00 3.96
C THR A 267 -23.64 -1.55 4.18
N ILE A 268 -24.68 -1.10 3.47
CA ILE A 268 -25.21 0.27 3.55
C ILE A 268 -26.56 0.24 4.26
N HIS A 269 -26.64 0.80 5.47
CA HIS A 269 -27.84 0.71 6.32
C HIS A 269 -28.92 1.75 6.01
N GLN A 270 -28.58 2.86 5.34
CA GLN A 270 -29.52 3.97 5.07
C GLN A 270 -29.63 4.27 3.58
N SER A 271 -28.63 4.96 3.02
CA SER A 271 -28.67 5.40 1.63
C SER A 271 -27.28 5.39 1.00
N LEU A 272 -27.24 5.06 -0.29
CA LEU A 272 -26.11 5.26 -1.18
C LEU A 272 -26.48 6.37 -2.16
N THR A 273 -25.79 7.50 -2.09
CA THR A 273 -25.93 8.57 -3.08
C THR A 273 -24.77 8.48 -4.07
N LEU A 274 -25.11 8.33 -5.35
CA LEU A 274 -24.14 8.28 -6.43
C LEU A 274 -24.16 9.58 -7.22
N ALA A 275 -22.99 9.99 -7.72
CA ALA A 275 -22.88 11.15 -8.61
C ALA A 275 -23.38 10.82 -10.03
N ASP A 276 -23.53 11.85 -10.85
CA ASP A 276 -23.92 11.72 -12.26
C ASP A 276 -22.98 10.75 -13.01
N ASN A 277 -23.56 9.79 -13.73
CA ASN A 277 -22.87 8.73 -14.50
C ASN A 277 -22.17 7.62 -13.68
N ALA A 278 -22.51 7.43 -12.40
CA ALA A 278 -22.05 6.25 -11.67
C ALA A 278 -22.59 4.95 -12.31
N LYS A 279 -21.69 4.00 -12.59
CA LYS A 279 -22.04 2.66 -13.09
C LYS A 279 -22.08 1.68 -11.90
N ILE A 280 -23.21 1.01 -11.71
CA ILE A 280 -23.32 -0.14 -10.80
C ILE A 280 -23.21 -1.41 -11.64
N ASP A 281 -22.14 -2.17 -11.46
CA ASP A 281 -21.96 -3.49 -12.09
C ASP A 281 -22.31 -4.56 -11.07
N LEU A 282 -23.44 -5.22 -11.25
CA LEU A 282 -23.94 -6.23 -10.31
C LEU A 282 -23.35 -7.62 -10.58
N GLY A 283 -22.60 -7.84 -11.66
CA GLY A 283 -22.05 -9.16 -12.02
C GLY A 283 -23.11 -10.27 -12.04
N ASN A 284 -22.82 -11.40 -11.37
CA ASN A 284 -23.74 -12.53 -11.16
C ASN A 284 -24.48 -12.45 -9.80
N SER A 285 -24.68 -11.25 -9.24
CA SER A 285 -25.27 -11.10 -7.91
C SER A 285 -26.79 -11.29 -7.94
N ASP A 286 -27.32 -12.00 -6.94
CA ASP A 286 -28.76 -12.11 -6.73
C ASP A 286 -29.29 -10.81 -6.08
N ILE A 287 -30.32 -10.20 -6.69
CA ILE A 287 -31.06 -9.09 -6.07
C ILE A 287 -32.23 -9.70 -5.30
N GLU A 288 -32.07 -9.92 -4.00
CA GLU A 288 -33.19 -10.28 -3.13
C GLU A 288 -33.94 -9.02 -2.70
N GLY A 289 -35.07 -8.72 -3.35
CA GLY A 289 -35.96 -7.60 -2.99
C GLY A 289 -36.41 -6.74 -4.17
N ASN A 290 -36.89 -5.53 -3.87
CA ASN A 290 -37.32 -4.56 -4.90
C ASN A 290 -36.19 -3.59 -5.24
N PHE A 291 -35.70 -3.61 -6.49
CA PHE A 291 -34.81 -2.58 -7.01
C PHE A 291 -35.64 -1.37 -7.48
N ASN A 292 -35.95 -0.46 -6.55
CA ASN A 292 -36.74 0.72 -6.86
C ASN A 292 -35.85 1.86 -7.36
N ILE A 293 -35.97 2.21 -8.65
CA ILE A 293 -35.36 3.41 -9.22
C ILE A 293 -36.35 4.57 -9.04
N TYR A 294 -36.06 5.48 -8.11
CA TYR A 294 -36.80 6.73 -7.98
C TYR A 294 -36.12 7.78 -8.86
N GLY A 295 -36.77 8.15 -9.97
CA GLY A 295 -36.32 9.29 -10.76
C GLY A 295 -36.62 10.59 -10.02
N ASP A 296 -35.60 11.42 -9.83
CA ASP A 296 -35.80 12.84 -9.51
C ASP A 296 -36.49 13.50 -10.72
N THR A 297 -37.81 13.71 -10.59
CA THR A 297 -38.65 14.28 -11.65
C THR A 297 -38.27 15.71 -12.01
N ASP A 298 -37.46 16.38 -11.19
CA ASP A 298 -37.05 17.77 -11.39
C ASP A 298 -35.79 17.87 -12.25
N LYS A 299 -35.06 16.75 -12.46
CA LYS A 299 -33.81 16.74 -13.25
C LYS A 299 -33.96 16.15 -14.64
N LYS A 300 -34.71 15.06 -14.83
CA LYS A 300 -35.15 14.53 -16.14
C LYS A 300 -36.39 13.64 -15.96
N PRO A 301 -37.33 13.60 -16.92
CA PRO A 301 -38.45 12.65 -16.85
C PRO A 301 -37.95 11.21 -16.88
N LEU A 302 -38.55 10.34 -16.06
CA LEU A 302 -38.25 8.91 -15.92
C LEU A 302 -38.13 8.18 -17.29
N SER A 303 -38.88 8.63 -18.30
CA SER A 303 -38.81 8.10 -19.67
C SER A 303 -37.45 8.29 -20.36
N GLN A 304 -36.68 9.33 -20.04
CA GLN A 304 -35.32 9.54 -20.57
C GLN A 304 -34.25 8.77 -19.78
N ALA A 305 -34.53 8.42 -18.53
CA ALA A 305 -33.67 7.53 -17.74
C ALA A 305 -33.80 6.06 -18.20
N LEU A 306 -34.98 5.67 -18.69
CA LEU A 306 -35.24 4.32 -19.18
C LEU A 306 -34.61 4.00 -20.55
N ASP A 307 -34.23 4.98 -21.37
CA ASP A 307 -33.54 4.72 -22.66
C ASP A 307 -32.19 4.01 -22.48
N GLN A 308 -31.59 4.07 -21.28
CA GLN A 308 -30.35 3.36 -20.93
C GLN A 308 -30.60 1.98 -20.31
N LEU A 309 -31.84 1.65 -19.95
CA LEU A 309 -32.23 0.32 -19.47
C LEU A 309 -32.51 -0.58 -20.69
N GLN A 310 -31.44 -0.91 -21.42
CA GLN A 310 -31.50 -1.90 -22.47
C GLN A 310 -31.67 -3.30 -21.87
N MET A 311 -32.92 -3.72 -21.65
CA MET A 311 -33.23 -5.13 -21.44
C MET A 311 -33.08 -5.85 -22.78
N THR A 312 -31.92 -6.45 -23.02
CA THR A 312 -31.59 -7.16 -24.26
C THR A 312 -32.05 -8.62 -24.28
N GLY A 313 -32.80 -9.06 -23.26
CA GLY A 313 -33.32 -10.43 -23.15
C GLY A 313 -34.80 -10.48 -22.75
N PRO A 314 -35.51 -11.58 -23.05
CA PRO A 314 -36.87 -11.80 -22.56
C PRO A 314 -36.88 -11.82 -21.03
N LEU A 315 -37.92 -11.25 -20.42
CA LEU A 315 -38.24 -11.48 -19.01
C LEU A 315 -38.60 -12.95 -18.84
N VAL A 316 -37.68 -13.75 -18.32
CA VAL A 316 -37.91 -15.16 -18.01
C VAL A 316 -37.98 -15.31 -16.50
N TYR A 317 -39.15 -15.67 -15.99
CA TYR A 317 -39.28 -16.10 -14.60
C TYR A 317 -38.82 -17.57 -14.53
N VAL A 318 -37.74 -17.84 -13.82
CA VAL A 318 -37.20 -19.19 -13.62
C VAL A 318 -37.61 -19.66 -12.22
N ASP A 319 -38.15 -20.88 -12.10
CA ASP A 319 -38.45 -21.47 -10.78
C ASP A 319 -37.15 -21.75 -10.03
N PRO A 320 -36.92 -21.13 -8.85
CA PRO A 320 -35.67 -21.28 -8.11
C PRO A 320 -35.40 -22.70 -7.60
N LYS A 321 -36.41 -23.59 -7.58
CA LYS A 321 -36.23 -25.00 -7.17
C LYS A 321 -35.86 -25.93 -8.32
N THR A 322 -36.29 -25.60 -9.54
CA THR A 322 -36.17 -26.49 -10.70
C THR A 322 -35.30 -25.94 -11.82
N ASN A 323 -34.92 -24.65 -11.72
CA ASN A 323 -34.11 -23.92 -12.68
C ASN A 323 -34.67 -23.97 -14.12
N LYS A 324 -36.01 -24.04 -14.24
CA LYS A 324 -36.74 -24.08 -15.51
C LYS A 324 -37.62 -22.84 -15.67
N ASP A 325 -37.76 -22.40 -16.92
CA ASP A 325 -38.65 -21.31 -17.32
C ASP A 325 -40.09 -21.61 -16.89
N VAL A 326 -40.62 -20.78 -16.00
CA VAL A 326 -42.02 -20.76 -15.63
C VAL A 326 -42.69 -19.65 -16.42
N GLN A 327 -43.27 -20.04 -17.56
CA GLN A 327 -44.28 -19.24 -18.25
C GLN A 327 -45.46 -19.04 -17.29
N ARG A 328 -45.51 -17.91 -16.57
CA ARG A 328 -46.71 -17.54 -15.83
C ARG A 328 -47.82 -17.28 -16.85
N GLN A 329 -48.70 -18.26 -17.03
CA GLN A 329 -49.97 -18.05 -17.70
C GLN A 329 -50.81 -17.11 -16.84
N THR A 330 -50.84 -15.84 -17.22
CA THR A 330 -51.88 -14.94 -16.74
C THR A 330 -53.04 -15.00 -17.72
N GLU A 331 -54.25 -15.24 -17.21
CA GLU A 331 -55.46 -15.26 -18.06
C GLU A 331 -55.73 -13.88 -18.69
N VAL A 332 -55.22 -12.81 -18.07
CA VAL A 332 -55.42 -11.43 -18.51
C VAL A 332 -54.10 -10.66 -18.47
N VAL A 333 -53.73 -10.09 -19.63
CA VAL A 333 -52.70 -9.05 -19.73
C VAL A 333 -53.39 -7.69 -19.75
N ARG A 334 -53.25 -6.91 -18.68
CA ARG A 334 -53.75 -5.53 -18.61
C ARG A 334 -52.70 -4.58 -19.18
N VAL A 335 -52.85 -4.22 -20.44
CA VAL A 335 -52.08 -3.13 -21.07
C VAL A 335 -52.89 -1.85 -20.85
N ASN A 336 -52.35 -0.89 -20.10
CA ASN A 336 -53.01 0.36 -19.66
C ASN A 336 -53.76 0.30 -18.30
N SER A 337 -53.04 -0.06 -17.23
CA SER A 337 -53.54 -0.16 -15.85
C SER A 337 -53.88 1.18 -15.19
N GLY A 338 -54.81 1.97 -15.75
CA GLY A 338 -55.39 3.16 -15.10
C GLY A 338 -55.15 4.51 -15.79
N SER A 339 -54.77 4.55 -17.08
CA SER A 339 -54.75 5.81 -17.85
C SER A 339 -55.87 5.84 -18.89
N ASP A 340 -56.53 6.99 -19.04
CA ASP A 340 -57.52 7.21 -20.11
C ASP A 340 -56.90 7.37 -21.50
N LYS A 341 -55.56 7.37 -21.60
CA LYS A 341 -54.85 7.55 -22.86
C LYS A 341 -54.62 6.20 -23.56
N PRO A 342 -54.84 6.11 -24.88
CA PRO A 342 -54.57 4.88 -25.64
C PRO A 342 -53.09 4.46 -25.56
N VAL A 343 -52.84 3.17 -25.39
CA VAL A 343 -51.49 2.58 -25.43
C VAL A 343 -51.27 1.92 -26.79
N ARG A 344 -50.22 2.33 -27.50
CA ARG A 344 -49.81 1.72 -28.76
C ARG A 344 -48.88 0.53 -28.49
N VAL A 345 -49.28 -0.66 -28.94
CA VAL A 345 -48.42 -1.85 -28.95
C VAL A 345 -47.69 -1.91 -30.30
N THR A 346 -46.37 -2.08 -30.28
CA THR A 346 -45.51 -2.11 -31.49
C THR A 346 -44.70 -3.40 -31.54
N ASN A 347 -44.08 -3.69 -32.69
CA ASN A 347 -43.27 -4.90 -32.93
C ASN A 347 -44.02 -6.24 -32.74
N VAL A 348 -45.32 -6.26 -33.03
CA VAL A 348 -46.12 -7.49 -33.06
C VAL A 348 -45.82 -8.24 -34.37
N ALA A 349 -45.20 -9.42 -34.27
CA ALA A 349 -44.91 -10.28 -35.40
C ALA A 349 -46.19 -10.89 -36.02
N ASP A 350 -46.06 -11.57 -37.16
CA ASP A 350 -47.17 -12.31 -37.76
C ASP A 350 -47.58 -13.47 -36.84
N PRO A 351 -48.89 -13.70 -36.63
CA PRO A 351 -49.40 -14.75 -35.74
C PRO A 351 -49.06 -16.15 -36.29
N LYS A 352 -48.71 -17.08 -35.41
CA LYS A 352 -48.51 -18.51 -35.71
C LYS A 352 -49.69 -19.35 -35.25
N ASP A 353 -50.24 -19.03 -34.07
CA ASP A 353 -51.35 -19.73 -33.44
C ASP A 353 -52.62 -18.88 -33.41
N ALA A 354 -53.78 -19.52 -33.21
CA ALA A 354 -55.08 -18.85 -33.26
C ALA A 354 -55.31 -17.85 -32.11
N SER A 355 -54.57 -17.98 -31.01
CA SER A 355 -54.63 -17.10 -29.84
C SER A 355 -53.67 -15.91 -29.92
N ASP A 356 -52.83 -15.84 -30.96
CA ASP A 356 -51.82 -14.80 -31.08
C ASP A 356 -52.44 -13.44 -31.41
N ALA A 357 -51.82 -12.37 -30.90
CA ALA A 357 -52.15 -11.03 -31.30
C ALA A 357 -51.83 -10.81 -32.79
N VAL A 358 -52.74 -10.15 -33.50
CA VAL A 358 -52.61 -9.90 -34.95
C VAL A 358 -52.13 -8.47 -35.19
N ASN A 359 -51.11 -8.32 -36.03
CA ASN A 359 -50.68 -7.00 -36.50
C ASN A 359 -51.48 -6.55 -37.74
N LEU A 360 -51.54 -5.23 -37.99
CA LEU A 360 -52.32 -4.65 -39.09
C LEU A 360 -51.85 -5.14 -40.48
N GLY A 361 -50.54 -5.31 -40.67
CA GLY A 361 -49.98 -5.76 -41.95
C GLY A 361 -50.44 -7.17 -42.34
N TYR A 362 -50.49 -8.09 -41.37
CA TYR A 362 -51.00 -9.44 -41.59
C TYR A 362 -52.50 -9.42 -41.95
N PHE A 363 -53.30 -8.61 -41.23
CA PHE A 363 -54.73 -8.47 -41.49
C PHE A 363 -55.01 -7.92 -42.90
N ASP A 364 -54.35 -6.82 -43.27
CA ASP A 364 -54.54 -6.18 -44.57
C ASP A 364 -54.17 -7.11 -45.73
N LYS A 365 -53.08 -7.89 -45.57
CA LYS A 365 -52.67 -8.89 -46.56
C LYS A 365 -53.75 -9.96 -46.78
N LYS A 366 -54.35 -10.48 -45.71
CA LYS A 366 -55.42 -11.49 -45.81
C LYS A 366 -56.71 -10.91 -46.38
N LEU A 367 -57.07 -9.70 -45.98
CA LEU A 367 -58.26 -9.01 -46.48
C LEU A 367 -58.15 -8.71 -47.99
N SER A 368 -56.98 -8.23 -48.43
CA SER A 368 -56.71 -7.91 -49.84
C SER A 368 -56.86 -9.12 -50.76
N LEU A 369 -56.34 -10.29 -50.36
CA LEU A 369 -56.50 -11.54 -51.12
C LEU A 369 -57.98 -11.91 -51.31
N ASN A 370 -58.75 -11.90 -50.22
CA ASN A 370 -60.17 -12.23 -50.27
C ASN A 370 -60.97 -11.23 -51.13
N MET A 371 -60.62 -9.94 -51.06
CA MET A 371 -61.24 -8.92 -51.90
C MET A 371 -60.94 -9.15 -53.39
N GLY A 372 -59.73 -9.56 -53.76
CA GLY A 372 -59.38 -9.90 -55.14
C GLY A 372 -60.24 -11.01 -55.75
N ASP A 373 -60.47 -12.08 -54.98
CA ASP A 373 -61.30 -13.21 -55.41
C ASP A 373 -62.77 -12.81 -55.63
N VAL A 374 -63.30 -11.96 -54.74
CA VAL A 374 -64.66 -11.41 -54.88
C VAL A 374 -64.79 -10.59 -56.16
N HIS A 375 -63.84 -9.70 -56.45
CA HIS A 375 -63.87 -8.89 -57.68
C HIS A 375 -63.81 -9.76 -58.95
N ASN A 376 -62.96 -10.79 -58.96
CA ASN A 376 -62.86 -11.73 -60.08
C ASN A 376 -64.17 -12.50 -60.30
N ARG A 377 -64.85 -12.89 -59.22
CA ARG A 377 -66.16 -13.56 -59.31
C ARG A 377 -67.24 -12.64 -59.87
N ILE A 378 -67.28 -11.37 -59.45
CA ILE A 378 -68.25 -10.38 -59.95
C ILE A 378 -68.09 -10.17 -61.46
N ASN A 379 -66.85 -9.97 -61.93
CA ASN A 379 -66.57 -9.78 -63.36
C ASN A 379 -67.00 -10.99 -64.20
N ARG A 380 -66.81 -12.21 -63.69
CA ARG A 380 -67.26 -13.44 -64.35
C ARG A 380 -68.78 -13.50 -64.46
N VAL A 381 -69.50 -13.12 -63.40
CA VAL A 381 -70.96 -13.10 -63.39
C VAL A 381 -71.49 -12.09 -64.41
N ASP A 382 -70.98 -10.87 -64.43
CA ASP A 382 -71.39 -9.84 -65.38
C ASP A 382 -71.17 -10.29 -66.85
N ARG A 383 -70.01 -10.88 -67.16
CA ARG A 383 -69.73 -11.41 -68.50
C ARG A 383 -70.72 -12.49 -68.94
N ARG A 384 -71.04 -13.44 -68.06
CA ARG A 384 -72.01 -14.51 -68.33
C ARG A 384 -73.43 -13.96 -68.52
N LEU A 385 -73.85 -13.02 -67.68
CA LEU A 385 -75.17 -12.37 -67.79
C LEU A 385 -75.32 -11.64 -69.13
N ARG A 386 -74.33 -10.85 -69.54
CA ARG A 386 -74.35 -10.16 -70.84
C ARG A 386 -74.44 -11.16 -72.01
N SER A 387 -73.75 -12.28 -71.91
CA SER A 387 -73.75 -13.35 -72.92
C SER A 387 -75.10 -14.08 -72.99
N GLY A 388 -75.75 -14.30 -71.84
CA GLY A 388 -77.12 -14.80 -71.76
C GLY A 388 -78.13 -13.86 -72.42
N ILE A 389 -78.01 -12.54 -72.21
CA ILE A 389 -78.85 -11.54 -72.88
C ILE A 389 -78.62 -11.56 -74.40
N ALA A 390 -77.37 -11.61 -74.85
CA ALA A 390 -77.05 -11.72 -76.28
C ALA A 390 -77.68 -12.98 -76.91
N SER A 391 -77.73 -14.09 -76.17
CA SER A 391 -78.39 -15.33 -76.57
C SER A 391 -79.90 -15.16 -76.75
N ALA A 392 -80.56 -14.49 -75.80
CA ALA A 392 -81.98 -14.16 -75.89
C ALA A 392 -82.30 -13.24 -77.08
N VAL A 393 -81.45 -12.24 -77.35
CA VAL A 393 -81.57 -11.37 -78.52
C VAL A 393 -81.41 -12.15 -79.83
N ALA A 394 -80.44 -13.08 -79.91
CA ALA A 394 -80.24 -13.90 -81.09
C ALA A 394 -81.48 -14.78 -81.39
N MET A 395 -82.08 -15.36 -80.34
CA MET A 395 -83.26 -16.22 -80.47
C MET A 395 -84.55 -15.46 -80.81
N SER A 396 -84.69 -14.19 -80.36
CA SER A 396 -85.90 -13.39 -80.61
C SER A 396 -86.05 -12.98 -82.07
N LEU A 397 -84.93 -12.82 -82.78
CA LEU A 397 -84.89 -12.41 -84.18
C LEU A 397 -85.08 -13.58 -85.17
N LEU A 398 -85.20 -14.83 -84.69
CA LEU A 398 -85.40 -15.99 -85.56
C LEU A 398 -86.76 -15.91 -86.28
N PRO A 399 -86.80 -15.93 -87.63
CA PRO A 399 -88.04 -15.89 -88.40
C PRO A 399 -89.02 -17.02 -88.08
N GLN A 400 -90.31 -16.76 -88.25
CA GLN A 400 -91.39 -17.72 -88.04
C GLN A 400 -92.06 -18.09 -89.38
N SER A 401 -92.40 -19.36 -89.56
CA SER A 401 -93.20 -19.86 -90.70
C SER A 401 -94.63 -19.26 -90.71
N TYR A 402 -95.17 -18.97 -91.91
CA TYR A 402 -96.47 -18.30 -92.09
C TYR A 402 -97.44 -19.00 -93.05
N ARG A 403 -97.06 -20.08 -93.75
CA ARG A 403 -97.97 -20.87 -94.62
C ARG A 403 -98.29 -22.23 -94.01
N ALA A 404 -99.50 -22.72 -94.23
CA ALA A 404 -99.95 -24.02 -93.73
C ALA A 404 -99.11 -25.17 -94.31
N GLY A 405 -98.65 -26.08 -93.45
CA GLY A 405 -97.80 -27.22 -93.80
C GLY A 405 -96.32 -26.89 -94.02
N GLU A 406 -95.92 -25.61 -93.93
CA GLU A 406 -94.54 -25.16 -94.14
C GLU A 406 -93.70 -25.28 -92.87
N SER A 407 -92.48 -25.79 -93.04
CA SER A 407 -91.42 -25.81 -92.02
C SER A 407 -90.26 -24.90 -92.45
N ILE A 408 -89.68 -24.18 -91.50
CA ILE A 408 -88.48 -23.35 -91.73
C ILE A 408 -87.41 -23.65 -90.68
N VAL A 409 -86.15 -23.72 -91.13
CA VAL A 409 -84.96 -23.69 -90.28
C VAL A 409 -84.32 -22.31 -90.39
N SER A 410 -83.91 -21.75 -89.27
CA SER A 410 -83.42 -20.38 -89.16
C SER A 410 -82.13 -20.32 -88.35
N VAL A 411 -81.28 -19.34 -88.68
CA VAL A 411 -80.07 -18.98 -87.93
C VAL A 411 -80.10 -17.48 -87.65
N GLY A 412 -79.68 -17.08 -86.46
CA GLY A 412 -79.69 -15.69 -86.00
C GLY A 412 -78.48 -15.38 -85.15
N GLY A 413 -78.08 -14.11 -85.13
CA GLY A 413 -77.00 -13.61 -84.29
C GLY A 413 -77.50 -12.53 -83.35
N GLY A 414 -76.87 -12.41 -82.18
CA GLY A 414 -77.22 -11.40 -81.17
C GLY A 414 -75.97 -10.87 -80.49
N THR A 415 -75.97 -9.58 -80.18
CA THR A 415 -74.88 -8.93 -79.45
C THR A 415 -75.43 -8.06 -78.33
N TYR A 416 -74.75 -8.03 -77.19
CA TYR A 416 -75.12 -7.14 -76.07
C TYR A 416 -73.89 -6.75 -75.24
N ARG A 417 -73.59 -5.45 -75.15
CA ARG A 417 -72.49 -4.85 -74.35
C ARG A 417 -71.15 -5.62 -74.46
N GLY A 418 -70.75 -5.98 -75.69
CA GLY A 418 -69.51 -6.68 -76.00
C GLY A 418 -69.59 -8.22 -75.98
N ALA A 419 -70.72 -8.80 -75.56
CA ALA A 419 -70.98 -10.23 -75.69
C ALA A 419 -71.67 -10.55 -77.03
N SER A 420 -71.49 -11.77 -77.52
CA SER A 420 -72.08 -12.25 -78.77
C SER A 420 -72.62 -13.67 -78.63
N ALA A 421 -73.70 -13.96 -79.33
CA ALA A 421 -74.32 -15.28 -79.37
C ALA A 421 -74.83 -15.62 -80.78
N ILE A 422 -74.87 -16.91 -81.06
CA ILE A 422 -75.49 -17.48 -82.26
C ILE A 422 -76.66 -18.36 -81.82
N ALA A 423 -77.76 -18.28 -82.57
CA ALA A 423 -78.96 -19.04 -82.34
C ALA A 423 -79.39 -19.79 -83.59
N VAL A 424 -79.95 -20.98 -83.40
CA VAL A 424 -80.60 -21.78 -84.44
C VAL A 424 -82.02 -22.09 -84.00
N GLY A 425 -82.96 -22.09 -84.93
CA GLY A 425 -84.34 -22.42 -84.61
C GLY A 425 -85.11 -23.07 -85.73
N TYR A 426 -86.18 -23.74 -85.34
CA TYR A 426 -87.11 -24.44 -86.20
C TYR A 426 -88.53 -23.94 -85.92
N SER A 427 -89.32 -23.69 -86.96
CA SER A 427 -90.75 -23.45 -86.79
C SER A 427 -91.59 -24.13 -87.87
N ARG A 428 -92.81 -24.54 -87.50
CA ARG A 428 -93.77 -25.19 -88.40
C ARG A 428 -95.18 -24.70 -88.12
N VAL A 429 -95.95 -24.49 -89.18
CA VAL A 429 -97.41 -24.32 -89.13
C VAL A 429 -98.07 -25.63 -89.52
N THR A 430 -99.06 -26.10 -88.76
CA THR A 430 -99.81 -27.32 -89.09
C THR A 430 -100.50 -27.21 -90.46
N ASP A 431 -100.79 -28.35 -91.07
CA ASP A 431 -101.35 -28.40 -92.44
C ASP A 431 -102.73 -27.71 -92.56
N ASN A 432 -103.46 -27.60 -91.45
CA ASN A 432 -104.74 -26.87 -91.36
C ASN A 432 -104.58 -25.37 -91.03
N GLY A 433 -103.36 -24.86 -90.87
CA GLY A 433 -103.06 -23.45 -90.60
C GLY A 433 -103.41 -22.96 -89.18
N ARG A 434 -103.84 -23.82 -88.26
CA ARG A 434 -104.36 -23.42 -86.94
C ARG A 434 -103.32 -23.38 -85.82
N VAL A 435 -102.25 -24.17 -85.90
CA VAL A 435 -101.24 -24.27 -84.84
C VAL A 435 -99.86 -23.94 -85.37
N ILE A 436 -99.10 -23.16 -84.61
CA ILE A 436 -97.72 -22.78 -84.92
C ILE A 436 -96.83 -23.26 -83.79
N ILE A 437 -95.75 -23.96 -84.12
CA ILE A 437 -94.73 -24.45 -83.18
C ILE A 437 -93.41 -23.76 -83.49
N LYS A 438 -92.69 -23.27 -82.46
CA LYS A 438 -91.36 -22.68 -82.56
C LYS A 438 -90.43 -23.27 -81.50
N ILE A 439 -89.22 -23.67 -81.91
CA ILE A 439 -88.16 -24.16 -81.02
C ILE A 439 -86.88 -23.44 -81.38
N GLY A 440 -86.08 -23.05 -80.39
CA GLY A 440 -84.79 -22.41 -80.62
C GLY A 440 -83.77 -22.79 -79.56
N GLY A 441 -82.50 -22.79 -79.97
CA GLY A 441 -81.34 -22.96 -79.10
C GLY A 441 -80.24 -21.98 -79.48
N SER A 442 -79.34 -21.67 -78.55
CA SER A 442 -78.25 -20.72 -78.74
C SER A 442 -77.00 -21.08 -77.94
N ALA A 443 -75.87 -20.59 -78.42
CA ALA A 443 -74.57 -20.67 -77.79
C ALA A 443 -73.90 -19.28 -77.81
N ASN A 444 -73.17 -18.93 -76.74
CA ASN A 444 -72.52 -17.63 -76.63
C ASN A 444 -71.02 -17.72 -76.38
N ASN A 445 -70.33 -16.59 -76.52
CA ASN A 445 -68.88 -16.48 -76.36
C ASN A 445 -68.38 -16.62 -74.89
N SER A 446 -69.26 -16.77 -73.91
CA SER A 446 -68.91 -17.20 -72.55
C SER A 446 -68.91 -18.73 -72.37
N GLY A 447 -69.31 -19.48 -73.40
CA GLY A 447 -69.40 -20.94 -73.39
C GLY A 447 -70.68 -21.50 -72.78
N ASP A 448 -71.68 -20.64 -72.52
CA ASP A 448 -72.97 -21.05 -71.98
C ASP A 448 -73.99 -21.27 -73.13
N TYR A 449 -74.98 -22.13 -72.89
CA TYR A 449 -76.03 -22.49 -73.86
C TYR A 449 -77.42 -22.15 -73.30
N ALA A 450 -78.35 -21.77 -74.19
CA ALA A 450 -79.75 -21.52 -73.83
C ALA A 450 -80.71 -22.12 -74.86
N GLY A 451 -81.91 -22.50 -74.43
CA GLY A 451 -82.93 -23.09 -75.31
C GLY A 451 -84.34 -22.79 -74.84
N GLY A 452 -85.29 -22.85 -75.76
CA GLY A 452 -86.71 -22.59 -75.49
C GLY A 452 -87.62 -23.09 -76.61
N ALA A 453 -88.90 -23.25 -76.28
CA ALA A 453 -89.96 -23.65 -77.21
C ALA A 453 -91.27 -22.92 -76.91
N ALA A 454 -92.10 -22.74 -77.94
CA ALA A 454 -93.39 -22.07 -77.84
C ALA A 454 -94.41 -22.67 -78.82
N VAL A 455 -95.69 -22.56 -78.48
CA VAL A 455 -96.83 -22.96 -79.32
C VAL A 455 -97.87 -21.84 -79.37
N GLY A 456 -98.41 -21.55 -80.55
CA GLY A 456 -99.46 -20.56 -80.78
C GLY A 456 -100.66 -21.18 -81.50
N TRP A 457 -101.87 -20.74 -81.15
CA TRP A 457 -103.12 -21.19 -81.74
C TRP A 457 -103.86 -20.04 -82.42
N LYS A 458 -104.32 -20.23 -83.66
CA LYS A 458 -105.11 -19.28 -84.45
C LYS A 458 -106.57 -19.74 -84.50
N PHE A 459 -107.49 -18.87 -84.09
CA PHE A 459 -108.93 -19.10 -84.13
C PHE A 459 -109.59 -18.30 -85.26
#